data_AF-A0A1B6G5X8-F1
#
_entry.id   AF-A0A1B6G5X8-F1
#
_cell.length_a   1.000
_cell.length_b   1.000
_cell.length_c   1.000
_cell.angle_alpha   90.00
_cell.angle_beta   90.00
_cell.angle_gamma   90.00
#
_symmetry.space_group_name_H-M   'P 1'
#
loop_
_entity.id
_entity.type
_entity.pdbx_description
1 polymer ?
#
loop_
_entity_poly.entity_id
_entity_poly.type
_entity_poly.pdbx_seq_one_letter_code
_entity_poly.pdbx_strand_id
1 'polypeptide(L)'
;KKTKWKFQKIHVKQRSHKPPPIFLNADVQYVPMCNVLKTVIGDNFKCATTTKGVTLYVSTPEAYRTCVKYLREQNADFHSYQLSEDKPFKVVIRGLHPSIDHEVLTEELKKKGHTVRAISNVLSYTKQKLPLFFVDLEVAENNETIFDLDTLMFSKVKVEAPRPKRQLVQCTRCQQYGHTRTYCNHPYKCVRCA
;
A
#
# COMPACT_ATOMS: atom_id res chain seq x y z
N LYS A 1 -3.97 34.60 7.56
CA LYS A 1 -5.31 34.00 7.29
C LYS A 1 -5.11 32.51 6.99
N LYS A 2 -5.38 31.62 7.95
CA LYS A 2 -5.08 30.17 7.85
C LYS A 2 -6.13 29.50 6.96
N THR A 3 -5.71 28.97 5.81
CA THR A 3 -6.54 28.19 4.89
C THR A 3 -6.92 26.86 5.56
N LYS A 4 -8.17 26.76 6.02
CA LYS A 4 -8.81 25.51 6.44
C LYS A 4 -8.91 24.60 5.21
N TRP A 5 -8.12 23.53 5.18
CA TRP A 5 -8.36 22.40 4.29
C TRP A 5 -9.70 21.78 4.70
N LYS A 6 -10.76 22.04 3.93
CA LYS A 6 -12.05 21.37 4.11
C LYS A 6 -11.87 19.92 3.65
N PHE A 7 -11.89 18.97 4.59
CA PHE A 7 -12.12 17.58 4.27
C PHE A 7 -13.57 17.48 3.76
N GLN A 8 -13.75 17.46 2.44
CA GLN A 8 -15.03 17.09 1.85
C GLN A 8 -15.25 15.60 2.12
N LYS A 9 -16.39 15.27 2.74
CA LYS A 9 -16.88 13.89 2.89
C LYS A 9 -17.16 13.33 1.50
N ILE A 10 -16.16 12.66 0.91
CA ILE A 10 -16.34 11.90 -0.33
C ILE A 10 -17.04 10.62 0.10
N HIS A 11 -18.30 10.44 -0.29
CA HIS A 11 -18.96 9.14 -0.16
C HIS A 11 -18.18 8.14 -1.01
N VAL A 12 -17.39 7.27 -0.37
CA VAL A 12 -16.63 6.22 -1.03
C VAL A 12 -17.62 5.13 -1.45
N LYS A 13 -18.22 5.30 -2.63
CA LYS A 13 -18.85 4.21 -3.36
C LYS A 13 -17.80 3.10 -3.48
N GLN A 14 -18.09 1.89 -2.96
CA GLN A 14 -17.28 0.69 -3.17
C GLN A 14 -17.01 0.53 -4.68
N ARG A 15 -15.86 1.01 -5.14
CA ARG A 15 -15.38 0.75 -6.49
C ARG A 15 -14.61 -0.55 -6.36
N SER A 16 -14.96 -1.58 -7.12
CA SER A 16 -14.07 -2.73 -7.28
C SER A 16 -12.74 -2.20 -7.82
N HIS A 17 -11.76 -2.11 -6.94
CA HIS A 17 -10.46 -1.53 -7.28
C HIS A 17 -9.75 -2.56 -8.15
N LYS A 18 -9.73 -2.30 -9.46
CA LYS A 18 -8.93 -3.10 -10.40
C LYS A 18 -7.50 -3.19 -9.89
N PRO A 19 -6.84 -4.34 -10.02
CA PRO A 19 -5.47 -4.49 -9.60
C PRO A 19 -4.58 -3.50 -10.36
N PRO A 20 -3.47 -3.06 -9.76
CA PRO A 20 -2.57 -2.14 -10.41
C PRO A 20 -1.88 -2.80 -11.62
N PRO A 21 -1.39 -2.01 -12.57
CA PRO A 21 -0.65 -2.55 -13.71
C PRO A 21 0.69 -3.18 -13.29
N ILE A 22 1.12 -4.19 -14.04
CA ILE A 22 2.45 -4.79 -13.96
C ILE A 22 3.28 -4.27 -15.12
N PHE A 23 4.50 -3.81 -14.86
CA PHE A 23 5.38 -3.21 -15.85
C PHE A 23 6.58 -4.13 -16.10
N LEU A 24 6.64 -4.66 -17.31
CA LEU A 24 7.72 -5.48 -17.84
C LEU A 24 8.71 -4.63 -18.61
N ASN A 25 9.96 -5.07 -18.67
CA ASN A 25 10.98 -4.46 -19.54
C ASN A 25 10.68 -4.67 -21.04
N ALA A 26 11.39 -3.95 -21.91
CA ALA A 26 11.21 -4.01 -23.37
C ALA A 26 11.70 -5.32 -24.01
N ASP A 27 12.71 -5.96 -23.42
CA ASP A 27 13.37 -7.16 -23.98
C ASP A 27 12.57 -8.47 -23.78
N VAL A 28 11.29 -8.38 -23.42
CA VAL A 28 10.44 -9.54 -23.12
C VAL A 28 9.93 -10.18 -24.41
N GLN A 29 10.03 -11.51 -24.50
CA GLN A 29 9.40 -12.29 -25.57
C GLN A 29 7.88 -12.24 -25.46
N TYR A 30 7.28 -11.23 -26.10
CA TYR A 30 5.88 -10.85 -25.93
C TYR A 30 4.89 -11.97 -26.26
N VAL A 31 5.02 -12.59 -27.44
CA VAL A 31 4.05 -13.59 -27.92
C VAL A 31 4.09 -14.88 -27.08
N PRO A 32 5.25 -15.50 -26.81
CA PRO A 32 5.32 -16.66 -25.91
C PRO A 32 4.74 -16.35 -24.52
N MET A 33 5.09 -15.19 -23.95
CA MET A 33 4.58 -14.77 -22.65
C MET A 33 3.05 -14.65 -22.66
N CYS A 34 2.45 -14.00 -23.65
CA CYS A 34 1.00 -13.83 -23.74
C CYS A 34 0.27 -15.18 -23.86
N ASN A 35 0.83 -16.13 -24.60
CA ASN A 35 0.25 -17.47 -24.74
C ASN A 35 0.23 -18.21 -23.40
N VAL A 36 1.32 -18.14 -22.63
CA VAL A 36 1.36 -18.77 -21.31
C VAL A 36 0.48 -18.03 -20.30
N LEU A 37 0.44 -16.69 -20.34
CA LEU A 37 -0.48 -15.93 -19.49
C LEU A 37 -1.95 -16.28 -19.79
N LYS A 38 -2.28 -16.54 -21.06
CA LYS A 38 -3.62 -16.99 -21.44
C LYS A 38 -3.96 -18.39 -20.91
N THR A 39 -3.00 -19.32 -20.82
CA THR A 39 -3.26 -20.62 -20.19
C THR A 39 -3.40 -20.51 -18.67
N VAL A 40 -2.68 -19.59 -18.03
CA VAL A 40 -2.65 -19.45 -16.56
C VAL A 40 -3.81 -18.59 -16.03
N ILE A 41 -4.21 -17.54 -16.76
CA ILE A 41 -5.17 -16.51 -16.29
C ILE A 41 -6.41 -16.40 -17.19
N GLY A 42 -6.42 -17.05 -18.35
CA GLY A 42 -7.48 -16.88 -19.36
C GLY A 42 -7.45 -15.49 -20.00
N ASP A 43 -8.61 -15.02 -20.45
CA ASP A 43 -8.78 -13.71 -21.10
C ASP A 43 -8.89 -12.52 -20.11
N ASN A 44 -8.42 -12.70 -18.87
CA ASN A 44 -8.54 -11.71 -17.80
C ASN A 44 -7.45 -10.62 -17.83
N PHE A 45 -6.61 -10.56 -18.87
CA PHE A 45 -5.53 -9.58 -18.99
C PHE A 45 -5.56 -8.82 -20.32
N LYS A 46 -5.02 -7.59 -20.31
CA LYS A 46 -4.78 -6.76 -21.48
C LYS A 46 -3.34 -6.25 -21.43
N CYS A 47 -2.71 -6.11 -22.58
CA CYS A 47 -1.35 -5.60 -22.69
C CYS A 47 -1.34 -4.25 -23.41
N ALA A 48 -0.54 -3.31 -22.94
CA ALA A 48 -0.18 -2.11 -23.70
C ALA A 48 1.33 -2.05 -23.84
N THR A 49 1.82 -1.91 -25.06
CA THR A 49 3.25 -1.83 -25.36
C THR A 49 3.64 -0.37 -25.55
N THR A 50 4.74 0.04 -24.92
CA THR A 50 5.37 1.35 -25.08
C THR A 50 6.83 1.15 -25.43
N THR A 51 7.52 2.18 -25.92
CA THR A 51 8.98 2.15 -26.16
C THR A 51 9.80 1.76 -24.93
N LYS A 52 9.26 1.92 -23.72
CA LYS A 52 9.92 1.58 -22.45
C LYS A 52 9.67 0.15 -21.98
N GLY A 53 8.73 -0.58 -22.59
CA GLY A 53 8.34 -1.92 -22.15
C GLY A 53 6.87 -2.26 -22.33
N VAL A 54 6.47 -3.39 -21.76
CA VAL A 54 5.10 -3.92 -21.82
C VAL A 54 4.40 -3.69 -20.49
N THR A 55 3.20 -3.12 -20.52
CA THR A 55 2.34 -2.94 -19.35
C THR A 55 1.19 -3.96 -19.39
N LEU A 56 1.09 -4.80 -18.38
CA LEU A 56 -0.01 -5.74 -18.20
C LEU A 56 -1.08 -5.14 -17.29
N TYR A 57 -2.32 -5.14 -17.77
CA TYR A 57 -3.52 -4.81 -17.01
C TYR A 57 -4.28 -6.08 -16.74
N VAL A 58 -4.35 -6.47 -15.47
CA VAL A 58 -5.11 -7.65 -15.03
C VAL A 58 -6.48 -7.20 -14.53
N SER A 59 -7.50 -8.05 -14.71
CA SER A 59 -8.87 -7.70 -14.32
C SER A 59 -9.21 -8.11 -12.89
N THR A 60 -8.65 -9.21 -12.40
CA THR A 60 -8.98 -9.77 -11.06
C THR A 60 -7.75 -9.82 -10.13
N PRO A 61 -7.92 -9.62 -8.81
CA PRO A 61 -6.82 -9.71 -7.83
C PRO A 61 -6.17 -11.09 -7.76
N GLU A 62 -6.97 -12.16 -7.88
CA GLU A 62 -6.48 -13.55 -7.87
C GLU A 62 -5.58 -13.81 -9.08
N ALA A 63 -6.04 -13.44 -10.27
CA ALA A 63 -5.23 -13.51 -11.48
C ALA A 63 -3.94 -12.69 -11.34
N TYR A 64 -4.00 -11.51 -10.72
CA TYR A 64 -2.82 -10.68 -10.51
C TYR A 64 -1.79 -11.38 -9.63
N ARG A 65 -2.21 -12.01 -8.52
CA ARG A 65 -1.32 -12.79 -7.65
C ARG A 65 -0.67 -13.96 -8.40
N THR A 66 -1.45 -14.68 -9.21
CA THR A 66 -0.94 -15.78 -10.05
C THR A 66 0.03 -15.27 -11.13
N CYS A 67 -0.28 -14.17 -11.81
CA CYS A 67 0.61 -13.52 -12.78
C CYS A 67 1.97 -13.18 -12.15
N VAL A 68 1.94 -12.49 -11.01
CA VAL A 68 3.17 -12.04 -10.32
C VAL A 68 3.98 -13.24 -9.84
N LYS A 69 3.33 -14.29 -9.35
CA LYS A 69 4.00 -15.55 -8.95
C LYS A 69 4.71 -16.19 -10.15
N TYR A 70 4.00 -16.37 -11.25
CA TYR A 70 4.56 -16.93 -12.49
C TYR A 70 5.75 -16.11 -13.00
N LEU A 71 5.62 -14.79 -13.09
CA LEU A 71 6.71 -13.91 -13.56
C LEU A 71 7.94 -13.97 -12.65
N ARG A 72 7.78 -14.17 -11.34
CA ARG A 72 8.91 -14.39 -10.42
C ARG A 72 9.59 -15.74 -10.65
N GLU A 73 8.81 -16.80 -10.84
CA GLU A 73 9.34 -18.15 -11.10
C GLU A 73 10.15 -18.20 -12.40
N GLN A 74 9.74 -17.43 -13.41
CA GLN A 74 10.48 -17.28 -14.67
C GLN A 74 11.65 -16.29 -14.61
N ASN A 75 11.94 -15.70 -13.43
CA ASN A 75 12.94 -14.64 -13.25
C ASN A 75 12.80 -13.48 -14.25
N ALA A 76 11.57 -13.08 -14.56
CA ALA A 76 11.32 -12.00 -15.50
C ALA A 76 11.69 -10.61 -14.92
N ASP A 77 12.11 -9.69 -15.78
CA ASP A 77 12.39 -8.31 -15.42
C ASP A 77 11.11 -7.47 -15.40
N PHE A 78 10.57 -7.27 -14.19
CA PHE A 78 9.35 -6.50 -14.00
C PHE A 78 9.31 -5.76 -12.67
N HIS A 79 8.37 -4.83 -12.55
CA HIS A 79 7.92 -4.31 -11.28
C HIS A 79 6.40 -4.21 -11.26
N SER A 80 5.83 -4.21 -10.06
CA SER A 80 4.40 -4.19 -9.83
C SER A 80 4.07 -3.32 -8.62
N TYR A 81 2.83 -3.35 -8.14
CA TYR A 81 2.38 -2.57 -7.00
C TYR A 81 1.56 -3.40 -6.02
N GLN A 82 1.39 -2.87 -4.81
CA GLN A 82 0.50 -3.45 -3.82
C GLN A 82 -0.96 -3.40 -4.31
N LEU A 83 -1.69 -4.51 -4.12
CA LEU A 83 -3.15 -4.52 -4.34
C LEU A 83 -3.84 -3.61 -3.34
N SER A 84 -4.97 -3.01 -3.77
CA SER A 84 -5.74 -2.13 -2.88
C SER A 84 -6.28 -2.87 -1.66
N GLU A 85 -6.65 -4.14 -1.81
CA GLU A 85 -7.14 -5.01 -0.72
C GLU A 85 -6.06 -5.29 0.33
N ASP A 86 -4.81 -5.43 -0.11
CA ASP A 86 -3.69 -5.70 0.80
C ASP A 86 -3.22 -4.43 1.52
N LYS A 87 -3.68 -3.24 1.09
CA LYS A 87 -3.28 -1.95 1.65
C LYS A 87 -4.14 -1.63 2.88
N PRO A 88 -3.56 -1.61 4.09
CA PRO A 88 -4.33 -1.31 5.29
C PRO A 88 -4.79 0.15 5.30
N PHE A 89 -5.89 0.41 6.02
CA PHE A 89 -6.34 1.75 6.30
C PHE A 89 -5.52 2.33 7.46
N LYS A 90 -4.55 3.18 7.12
CA LYS A 90 -3.58 3.70 8.09
C LYS A 90 -4.08 5.00 8.70
N VAL A 91 -4.01 5.09 10.03
CA VAL A 91 -4.34 6.30 10.80
C VAL A 91 -3.22 6.63 11.80
N VAL A 92 -3.21 7.87 12.27
CA VAL A 92 -2.31 8.35 13.32
C VAL A 92 -3.14 8.78 14.51
N ILE A 93 -2.96 8.13 15.65
CA ILE A 93 -3.59 8.53 16.91
C ILE A 93 -2.59 9.37 17.71
N ARG A 94 -2.99 10.59 18.07
CA ARG A 94 -2.20 11.51 18.90
C ARG A 94 -2.79 11.61 20.30
N GLY A 95 -1.93 11.84 21.29
CA GLY A 95 -2.35 12.10 22.67
C GLY A 95 -2.49 10.86 23.55
N LEU A 96 -1.95 9.72 23.09
CA LEU A 96 -1.87 8.49 23.88
C LEU A 96 -0.52 8.40 24.60
N HIS A 97 -0.53 7.92 25.85
CA HIS A 97 0.72 7.76 26.60
C HIS A 97 1.60 6.64 25.98
N PRO A 98 2.93 6.82 25.82
CA PRO A 98 3.78 5.84 25.14
C PRO A 98 3.94 4.49 25.88
N SER A 99 3.59 4.44 27.17
CA SER A 99 3.61 3.19 27.97
C SER A 99 2.38 2.32 27.75
N ILE A 100 1.38 2.77 26.99
CA ILE A 100 0.22 1.95 26.67
C ILE A 100 0.67 0.76 25.83
N ASP A 101 0.21 -0.42 26.25
CA ASP A 101 0.48 -1.66 25.54
C ASP A 101 -0.34 -1.77 24.26
N HIS A 102 0.26 -2.36 23.23
CA HIS A 102 -0.35 -2.51 21.91
C HIS A 102 -1.55 -3.47 21.96
N GLU A 103 -1.54 -4.47 22.84
CA GLU A 103 -2.64 -5.43 23.00
C GLU A 103 -3.89 -4.73 23.55
N VAL A 104 -3.72 -3.97 24.64
CA VAL A 104 -4.81 -3.20 25.25
C VAL A 104 -5.40 -2.20 24.26
N LEU A 105 -4.55 -1.49 23.50
CA LEU A 105 -5.01 -0.55 22.48
C LEU A 105 -5.78 -1.26 21.36
N THR A 106 -5.36 -2.47 20.98
CA THR A 106 -6.02 -3.29 19.97
C THR A 106 -7.42 -3.71 20.42
N GLU A 107 -7.57 -4.17 21.65
CA GLU A 107 -8.87 -4.54 22.21
C GLU A 107 -9.83 -3.35 22.30
N GLU A 108 -9.35 -2.19 22.72
CA GLU A 108 -10.17 -0.98 22.82
C GLU A 108 -10.66 -0.49 21.45
N LEU A 109 -9.79 -0.53 20.44
CA LEU A 109 -10.20 -0.22 19.06
C LEU A 109 -11.19 -1.25 18.52
N LYS A 110 -11.03 -2.53 18.88
CA LYS A 110 -11.96 -3.61 18.53
C LYS A 110 -13.33 -3.41 19.19
N LYS A 111 -13.39 -2.97 20.45
CA LYS A 111 -14.64 -2.59 21.14
C LYS A 111 -15.36 -1.42 20.46
N LYS A 112 -14.61 -0.52 19.82
CA LYS A 112 -15.15 0.57 18.99
C LYS A 112 -15.57 0.12 17.57
N GLY A 113 -15.40 -1.17 17.25
CA GLY A 113 -15.79 -1.76 15.97
C GLY A 113 -14.70 -1.72 14.90
N HIS A 114 -13.46 -1.36 15.23
CA HIS A 114 -12.35 -1.33 14.27
C HIS A 114 -11.42 -2.53 14.43
N THR A 115 -11.23 -3.30 13.35
CA THR A 115 -10.27 -4.40 13.35
C THR A 115 -8.88 -3.88 13.04
N VAL A 116 -7.95 -4.09 13.98
CA VAL A 116 -6.57 -3.63 13.87
C VAL A 116 -5.70 -4.73 13.29
N ARG A 117 -4.90 -4.38 12.27
CA ARG A 117 -3.90 -5.25 11.64
C ARG A 117 -2.52 -5.09 12.27
N ALA A 118 -2.10 -3.87 12.56
CA ALA A 118 -0.81 -3.60 13.21
C ALA A 118 -0.81 -2.25 13.94
N ILE A 119 -0.08 -2.18 15.05
CA ILE A 119 0.16 -0.95 15.80
C ILE A 119 1.66 -0.73 15.92
N SER A 120 2.09 0.52 15.71
CA SER A 120 3.47 0.93 15.96
C SER A 120 3.54 2.30 16.60
N ASN A 121 4.37 2.42 17.64
CA ASN A 121 4.62 3.70 18.30
C ASN A 121 5.66 4.52 17.51
N VAL A 122 5.41 5.82 17.33
CA VAL A 122 6.35 6.72 16.66
C VAL A 122 7.51 7.03 17.58
N LEU A 123 8.72 6.88 17.06
CA LEU A 123 9.94 7.23 17.77
C LEU A 123 10.43 8.62 17.37
N SER A 124 10.96 9.35 18.36
CA SER A 124 11.75 10.55 18.15
C SER A 124 13.07 10.21 17.45
N TYR A 125 13.77 11.25 16.97
CA TYR A 125 15.15 11.13 16.48
C TYR A 125 16.08 10.48 17.52
N THR A 126 15.86 10.79 18.80
CA THR A 126 16.57 10.23 19.96
C THR A 126 16.09 8.82 20.38
N LYS A 127 15.26 8.15 19.56
CA LYS A 127 14.67 6.82 19.82
C LYS A 127 13.70 6.74 21.01
N GLN A 128 13.31 7.87 21.58
CA GLN A 128 12.28 7.94 22.62
C GLN A 128 10.88 7.76 22.02
N LYS A 129 10.00 7.04 22.71
CA LYS A 129 8.61 6.83 22.28
C LYS A 129 7.80 8.13 22.43
N LEU A 130 7.11 8.53 21.37
CA LEU A 130 6.26 9.72 21.35
C LEU A 130 4.82 9.36 21.69
N PRO A 131 3.98 10.32 22.11
CA PRO A 131 2.55 10.11 22.33
C PRO A 131 1.78 10.05 21.00
N LEU A 132 2.27 9.23 20.08
CA LEU A 132 1.86 9.10 18.68
C LEU A 132 1.92 7.63 18.28
N PHE A 133 0.81 7.11 17.77
CA PHE A 133 0.72 5.73 17.32
C PHE A 133 0.25 5.67 15.87
N PHE A 134 0.96 4.92 15.05
CA PHE A 134 0.46 4.46 13.76
C PHE A 134 -0.39 3.21 13.97
N VAL A 135 -1.62 3.25 13.49
CA VAL A 135 -2.53 2.12 13.52
C VAL A 135 -2.91 1.78 12.09
N ASP A 136 -2.65 0.54 11.71
CA ASP A 136 -3.07 -0.05 10.45
C ASP A 136 -4.34 -0.85 10.72
N LEU A 137 -5.46 -0.43 10.16
CA LEU A 137 -6.75 -1.14 10.23
C LEU A 137 -6.95 -2.03 9.01
N GLU A 138 -7.74 -3.08 9.18
CA GLU A 138 -8.31 -3.83 8.06
C GLU A 138 -9.25 -2.94 7.24
N VAL A 139 -9.42 -3.23 5.95
CA VAL A 139 -10.29 -2.43 5.09
C VAL A 139 -11.75 -2.74 5.43
N ALA A 140 -12.46 -1.77 5.96
CA ALA A 140 -13.87 -1.86 6.33
C ALA A 140 -14.59 -0.54 6.06
N GLU A 141 -15.91 -0.59 5.86
CA GLU A 141 -16.73 0.59 5.51
C GLU A 141 -16.83 1.59 6.66
N ASN A 142 -16.74 1.09 7.90
CA ASN A 142 -16.78 1.92 9.09
C ASN A 142 -15.44 2.61 9.40
N ASN A 143 -14.38 2.40 8.63
CA ASN A 143 -13.07 2.99 8.93
C ASN A 143 -13.06 4.52 8.95
N GLU A 144 -13.97 5.19 8.22
CA GLU A 144 -14.03 6.65 8.24
C GLU A 144 -14.50 7.20 9.58
N THR A 145 -15.29 6.45 10.35
CA THR A 145 -15.81 6.90 11.65
C THR A 145 -14.73 7.02 12.72
N ILE A 146 -13.54 6.42 12.48
CA ILE A 146 -12.42 6.50 13.43
C ILE A 146 -11.90 7.94 13.58
N PHE A 147 -12.10 8.80 12.58
CA PHE A 147 -11.67 10.20 12.64
C PHE A 147 -12.51 11.04 13.60
N ASP A 148 -13.72 10.58 13.95
CA ASP A 148 -14.62 11.24 14.89
C ASP A 148 -14.32 10.83 16.36
N LEU A 149 -13.30 10.01 16.61
CA LEU A 149 -12.89 9.62 17.96
C LEU A 149 -12.10 10.75 18.66
N ASP A 150 -12.71 11.31 19.71
CA ASP A 150 -12.11 12.34 20.57
C ASP A 150 -11.52 11.79 21.88
N THR A 151 -11.98 10.62 22.32
CA THR A 151 -11.55 9.99 23.57
C THR A 151 -11.31 8.50 23.35
N LEU A 152 -10.17 8.02 23.84
CA LEU A 152 -9.81 6.61 23.81
C LEU A 152 -9.22 6.24 25.17
N MET A 153 -9.77 5.19 25.79
CA MET A 153 -9.46 4.82 27.18
C MET A 153 -9.66 6.02 28.12
N PHE A 154 -8.62 6.42 28.84
CA PHE A 154 -8.63 7.55 29.77
C PHE A 154 -8.01 8.83 29.16
N SER A 155 -7.72 8.84 27.86
CA SER A 155 -6.99 9.91 27.19
C SER A 155 -7.86 10.66 26.18
N LYS A 156 -7.69 11.98 26.13
CA LYS A 156 -8.19 12.79 25.01
C LYS A 156 -7.26 12.59 23.82
N VAL A 157 -7.81 12.13 22.71
CA VAL A 157 -7.02 11.78 21.52
C VAL A 157 -7.44 12.62 20.33
N LYS A 158 -6.57 12.65 19.33
CA LYS A 158 -6.91 13.18 18.01
C LYS A 158 -6.45 12.20 16.95
N VAL A 159 -7.38 11.75 16.12
CA VAL A 159 -7.09 10.85 15.00
C VAL A 159 -6.86 11.67 13.73
N GLU A 160 -5.76 11.42 13.03
CA GLU A 160 -5.39 12.11 11.80
C GLU A 160 -5.02 11.12 10.70
N ALA A 161 -5.27 11.49 9.44
CA ALA A 161 -4.75 10.75 8.30
C ALA A 161 -3.21 10.88 8.24
N PRO A 162 -2.48 9.83 7.81
CA PRO A 162 -1.05 9.90 7.62
C PRO A 162 -0.69 11.01 6.62
N ARG A 163 0.35 11.78 6.94
CA ARG A 163 0.80 12.88 6.08
C ARG A 163 1.36 12.31 4.77
N PRO A 164 0.88 12.75 3.60
CA PRO A 164 1.42 12.30 2.33
C PRO A 164 2.86 12.79 2.19
N LYS A 165 3.75 11.89 1.76
CA LYS A 165 5.11 12.26 1.37
C LYS A 165 5.06 12.84 -0.04
N ARG A 166 5.67 14.02 -0.25
CA ARG A 166 5.76 14.66 -1.58
C ARG A 166 6.87 14.10 -2.46
N GLN A 167 7.83 13.41 -1.86
CA GLN A 167 8.97 12.85 -2.58
C GLN A 167 8.57 11.56 -3.30
N LEU A 168 8.95 11.46 -4.58
CA LEU A 168 8.83 10.21 -5.33
C LEU A 168 9.70 9.15 -4.67
N VAL A 169 9.13 7.96 -4.46
CA VAL A 169 9.88 6.82 -3.93
C VAL A 169 10.92 6.40 -4.96
N GLN A 170 12.17 6.29 -4.52
CA GLN A 170 13.24 5.62 -5.27
C GLN A 170 13.31 4.16 -4.86
N CYS A 171 13.31 3.25 -5.83
CA CYS A 171 13.47 1.83 -5.59
C CYS A 171 14.94 1.53 -5.24
N THR A 172 15.21 1.00 -4.05
CA THR A 172 16.58 0.67 -3.63
C THR A 172 17.18 -0.57 -4.31
N ARG A 173 16.40 -1.29 -5.13
CA ARG A 173 16.87 -2.44 -5.92
C ARG A 173 17.38 -2.01 -7.29
N CYS A 174 16.58 -1.31 -8.08
CA CYS A 174 16.93 -0.91 -9.45
C CYS A 174 17.21 0.59 -9.63
N GLN A 175 17.12 1.39 -8.56
CA GLN A 175 17.31 2.85 -8.51
C GLN A 175 16.31 3.70 -9.31
N GLN A 176 15.35 3.08 -10.01
CA GLN A 176 14.26 3.78 -10.69
C GLN A 176 13.26 4.38 -9.70
N TYR A 177 12.56 5.43 -10.13
CA TYR A 177 11.54 6.10 -9.34
C TYR A 177 10.15 5.52 -9.57
N GLY A 178 9.27 5.68 -8.58
CA GLY A 178 7.84 5.39 -8.69
C GLY A 178 7.37 4.09 -8.06
N HIS A 179 8.28 3.20 -7.65
CA HIS A 179 7.92 1.92 -7.02
C HIS A 179 8.88 1.55 -5.87
N THR A 180 8.46 0.63 -5.00
CA THR A 180 9.26 0.17 -3.85
C THR A 180 10.01 -1.12 -4.18
N ARG A 181 11.08 -1.40 -3.41
CA ARG A 181 11.88 -2.64 -3.53
C ARG A 181 11.03 -3.91 -3.42
N THR A 182 10.01 -3.92 -2.57
CA THR A 182 9.16 -5.10 -2.31
C THR A 182 8.42 -5.59 -3.56
N TYR A 183 8.08 -4.67 -4.47
CA TYR A 183 7.37 -4.98 -5.71
C TYR A 183 8.27 -4.82 -6.94
N CYS A 184 9.59 -4.88 -6.75
CA CYS A 184 10.58 -4.79 -7.82
C CYS A 184 11.26 -6.15 -8.03
N ASN A 185 11.22 -6.66 -9.26
CA ASN A 185 11.96 -7.85 -9.68
C ASN A 185 13.09 -7.55 -10.68
N HIS A 186 13.26 -6.30 -11.08
CA HIS A 186 14.38 -5.86 -11.94
C HIS A 186 15.75 -6.25 -11.37
N PRO A 187 16.79 -6.34 -12.22
CA PRO A 187 18.16 -6.59 -11.79
C PRO A 187 18.62 -5.49 -10.84
N TYR A 188 19.46 -5.88 -9.89
CA TYR A 188 20.02 -4.94 -8.92
C TYR A 188 20.95 -3.95 -9.62
N LYS A 189 20.79 -2.66 -9.30
CA LYS A 189 21.68 -1.57 -9.74
C LYS A 189 22.12 -0.74 -8.54
N CYS A 190 23.40 -0.39 -8.51
CA CYS A 190 23.95 0.53 -7.51
C CYS A 190 23.65 1.99 -7.91
N VAL A 191 23.61 2.93 -6.96
CA VAL A 191 23.35 4.37 -7.26
C VAL A 191 24.35 4.95 -8.26
N ARG A 192 25.61 4.49 -8.24
CA ARG A 192 26.64 4.92 -9.20
C ARG A 192 26.52 4.26 -10.58
N CYS A 193 25.83 3.12 -10.65
CA CYS A 193 25.74 2.25 -11.81
C CYS A 193 24.42 2.41 -12.58
N ALA A 194 23.51 3.24 -12.04
CA ALA A 194 22.12 3.33 -12.46
C ALA A 194 21.87 4.47 -13.46
#